data_AF-A0AA41KG90-F1
#
_entry.id   AF-A0AA41KG90-F1
#
_cell.length_a   1.000
_cell.length_b   1.000
_cell.length_c   1.000
_cell.angle_alpha   90.00
_cell.angle_beta   90.00
_cell.angle_gamma   90.00
#
_symmetry.space_group_name_H-M   'P 1'
#
loop_
_entity.id
_entity.type
_entity.pdbx_description
1 polymer ?
#
loop_
_entity_poly.entity_id
_entity_poly.type
_entity_poly.pdbx_seq_one_letter_code
_entity_poly.pdbx_strand_id
1 'polypeptide(L)'
;MVLEIVRMVGFGVCGTFTVALGLVHFTMPRLFDFDGAIPIEGEPLRPLRLPLVTYQTKRSDVRGIAQIMNHAVSYVLVTIGVLDLLAGRWLAAWFAPYLLVWIAGWWFLRAATQRHMGSRVGDRLVAVGFAAIGMFHLGFGALAWP
;
A
#
# COMPACT_ATOMS: atom_id res chain seq x y z
N MET A 1 -2.24 17.25 25.58
CA MET A 1 -1.49 16.13 26.19
C MET A 1 -1.84 14.76 25.62
N VAL A 2 -2.99 14.12 25.93
CA VAL A 2 -3.27 12.75 25.42
C VAL A 2 -3.30 12.69 23.89
N LEU A 3 -4.03 13.59 23.23
CA LEU A 3 -4.09 13.64 21.76
C LEU A 3 -2.73 13.92 21.11
N GLU A 4 -1.87 14.69 21.78
CA GLU A 4 -0.51 14.99 21.29
C GLU A 4 0.42 13.79 21.42
N ILE A 5 0.30 13.01 22.50
CA ILE A 5 1.02 11.74 22.66
C ILE A 5 0.56 10.76 21.59
N VAL A 6 -0.75 10.61 21.41
CA VAL A 6 -1.35 9.75 20.37
C VAL A 6 -0.87 10.18 18.98
N ARG A 7 -0.82 11.49 18.71
CA ARG A 7 -0.26 12.04 17.47
C ARG A 7 1.20 11.61 17.30
N MET A 8 2.07 11.97 18.25
CA MET A 8 3.51 11.75 18.12
C MET A 8 3.87 10.27 18.01
N VAL A 9 3.33 9.45 18.91
CA VAL A 9 3.64 8.01 18.95
C VAL A 9 2.92 7.29 17.81
N GLY A 10 1.63 7.55 17.60
CA GLY A 10 0.81 6.85 16.61
C GLY A 10 1.31 7.10 15.18
N PHE A 11 1.51 8.36 14.78
CA PHE A 11 2.07 8.67 13.47
C PHE A 11 3.55 8.30 13.37
N GLY A 12 4.32 8.37 14.47
CA GLY A 12 5.71 7.90 14.47
C GLY A 12 5.83 6.40 14.17
N VAL A 13 5.00 5.58 14.82
CA VAL A 13 4.95 4.13 14.60
C VAL A 13 4.40 3.80 13.22
N CYS A 14 3.27 4.39 12.82
CA CYS A 14 2.69 4.18 11.50
C CYS A 14 3.66 4.60 10.40
N GLY A 15 4.26 5.78 10.51
CA GLY A 15 5.20 6.30 9.53
C GLY A 15 6.44 5.44 9.38
N THR A 16 7.09 5.08 10.49
CA THR A 16 8.29 4.22 10.48
C THR A 16 7.98 2.85 9.87
N PHE A 17 6.89 2.22 10.32
CA PHE A 17 6.45 0.94 9.78
C PHE A 17 6.19 1.03 8.28
N THR A 18 5.51 2.07 7.82
CA THR A 18 5.11 2.22 6.42
C THR A 18 6.30 2.49 5.51
N VAL A 19 7.25 3.34 5.93
CA VAL A 19 8.51 3.54 5.19
C VAL A 19 9.26 2.22 5.07
N ALA A 20 9.46 1.51 6.19
CA ALA A 20 10.17 0.23 6.19
C ALA A 20 9.46 -0.80 5.28
N LEU A 21 8.14 -0.89 5.38
CA LEU A 21 7.33 -1.78 4.54
C LEU A 21 7.47 -1.42 3.05
N GLY A 22 7.41 -0.14 2.70
CA GLY A 22 7.58 0.35 1.33
C GLY A 22 8.97 0.06 0.76
N LEU A 23 10.03 0.28 1.55
CA LEU A 23 11.41 -0.05 1.17
C LEU A 23 11.58 -1.56 0.93
N VAL A 24 11.03 -2.38 1.81
CA VAL A 24 11.04 -3.84 1.64
C VAL A 24 10.27 -4.25 0.39
N HIS A 25 9.14 -3.59 0.08
CA HIS A 25 8.33 -3.90 -1.12
C HIS A 25 9.12 -3.74 -2.42
N PHE A 26 10.08 -2.82 -2.51
CA PHE A 26 10.95 -2.75 -3.70
C PHE A 26 11.71 -4.06 -3.96
N THR A 27 12.01 -4.82 -2.91
CA THR A 27 12.74 -6.10 -3.00
C THR A 27 11.83 -7.33 -3.06
N MET A 28 10.52 -7.17 -2.79
CA MET A 28 9.56 -8.27 -2.72
C MET A 28 9.49 -9.16 -3.97
N PRO A 29 9.60 -8.63 -5.21
CA PRO A 29 9.65 -9.50 -6.39
C PRO A 29 10.76 -10.53 -6.29
N ARG A 30 11.96 -10.14 -5.83
CA ARG A 30 13.07 -11.08 -5.66
C ARG A 30 12.81 -12.05 -4.50
N LEU A 31 12.30 -11.54 -3.37
CA LEU A 31 12.03 -12.35 -2.18
C LEU A 31 10.94 -13.43 -2.41
N PHE A 32 9.98 -13.15 -3.28
CA PHE A 32 8.89 -14.06 -3.63
C PHE A 32 9.14 -14.89 -4.90
N ASP A 33 10.38 -14.96 -5.37
CA ASP A 33 10.75 -15.70 -6.59
C ASP A 33 9.82 -15.37 -7.77
N PHE A 34 9.65 -14.09 -8.02
CA PHE A 34 8.84 -13.63 -9.13
C PHE A 34 9.40 -14.15 -10.46
N ASP A 35 10.72 -14.34 -10.60
CA ASP A 35 11.32 -14.84 -11.85
C ASP A 35 10.85 -16.27 -12.16
N GLY A 36 10.77 -17.15 -11.16
CA GLY A 36 10.18 -18.48 -11.31
C GLY A 36 8.67 -18.44 -11.54
N ALA A 37 7.93 -17.55 -10.85
CA ALA A 37 6.48 -17.49 -10.93
C ALA A 37 5.93 -16.86 -12.23
N ILE A 38 6.64 -15.87 -12.79
CA ILE A 38 6.23 -15.11 -13.99
C ILE A 38 7.45 -14.99 -14.92
N PRO A 39 7.81 -16.07 -15.64
CA PRO A 39 8.96 -16.06 -16.53
C PRO A 39 8.71 -15.14 -17.73
N ILE A 40 9.78 -14.51 -18.24
CA ILE A 40 9.73 -13.59 -19.40
C ILE A 40 9.61 -14.30 -20.75
N GLU A 41 9.92 -15.60 -20.78
CA GLU A 41 9.88 -16.47 -21.96
C GLU A 41 8.94 -17.66 -21.72
N GLY A 42 8.52 -18.32 -22.80
CA GLY A 42 7.63 -19.47 -22.78
C GLY A 42 6.41 -19.32 -23.69
N GLU A 43 5.45 -20.23 -23.54
CA GLU A 43 4.25 -20.31 -24.40
C GLU A 43 3.51 -18.97 -24.49
N PRO A 44 3.00 -18.59 -25.68
CA PRO A 44 2.27 -17.35 -25.87
C PRO A 44 1.08 -17.21 -24.91
N LEU A 45 0.87 -15.99 -24.41
CA LEU A 45 -0.31 -15.67 -23.60
C LEU A 45 -1.50 -15.35 -24.49
N ARG A 46 -2.71 -15.38 -23.90
CA ARG A 46 -3.91 -14.95 -24.62
C ARG A 46 -3.78 -13.46 -24.99
N PRO A 47 -4.08 -13.09 -26.24
CA PRO A 47 -4.01 -11.69 -26.67
C PRO A 47 -5.06 -10.86 -25.93
N LEU A 48 -4.68 -9.64 -25.55
CA LEU A 48 -5.59 -8.64 -25.01
C LEU A 48 -6.45 -8.10 -26.15
N ARG A 49 -7.77 -8.24 -26.01
CA ARG A 49 -8.74 -7.71 -26.98
C ARG A 49 -9.42 -6.48 -26.38
N LEU A 50 -9.11 -5.31 -26.92
CA LEU A 50 -9.81 -4.06 -26.66
C LEU A 50 -10.78 -3.78 -27.82
N PRO A 51 -11.82 -2.93 -27.64
CA PRO A 51 -12.83 -2.69 -28.67
C PRO A 51 -12.29 -2.31 -30.06
N LEU A 52 -11.11 -1.69 -30.14
CA LEU A 52 -10.51 -1.21 -31.40
C LEU A 52 -9.13 -1.82 -31.71
N VAL A 53 -8.52 -2.55 -30.77
CA VAL A 53 -7.13 -3.01 -30.88
C VAL A 53 -7.00 -4.41 -30.28
N THR A 54 -6.37 -5.31 -31.02
CA THR A 54 -5.90 -6.60 -30.47
C THR A 54 -4.40 -6.50 -30.25
N TYR A 55 -3.97 -6.68 -29.01
CA TYR A 55 -2.56 -6.65 -28.62
C TYR A 55 -2.08 -8.06 -28.30
N GLN A 56 -0.98 -8.47 -28.91
CA GLN A 56 -0.35 -9.75 -28.60
C GLN A 56 0.40 -9.63 -27.27
N THR A 57 -0.23 -10.11 -26.20
CA THR A 57 0.33 -10.07 -24.85
C THR A 57 1.59 -10.93 -24.77
N LYS A 58 2.74 -10.32 -24.50
CA LYS A 58 3.98 -11.04 -24.22
C LYS A 58 4.09 -11.31 -22.72
N ARG A 59 4.84 -12.36 -22.36
CA ARG A 59 5.17 -12.66 -20.97
C ARG A 59 6.00 -11.54 -20.31
N SER A 60 6.91 -10.94 -21.08
CA SER A 60 7.64 -9.73 -20.69
C SER A 60 6.73 -8.57 -20.30
N ASP A 61 5.55 -8.44 -20.92
CA ASP A 61 4.61 -7.36 -20.63
C ASP A 61 3.96 -7.58 -19.26
N VAL A 62 3.50 -8.81 -18.99
CA VAL A 62 2.95 -9.19 -17.68
C VAL A 62 4.00 -9.02 -16.58
N ARG A 63 5.24 -9.43 -16.86
CA ARG A 63 6.38 -9.22 -15.96
C ARG A 63 6.59 -7.75 -15.64
N GLY A 64 6.68 -6.92 -16.68
CA GLY A 64 6.90 -5.48 -16.56
C GLY A 64 5.77 -4.80 -15.80
N ILE A 65 4.51 -5.15 -16.08
CA ILE A 65 3.35 -4.63 -15.34
C ILE A 65 3.43 -5.00 -13.86
N ALA A 66 3.74 -6.25 -13.52
CA ALA A 66 3.88 -6.66 -12.12
C ALA A 66 4.98 -5.87 -11.39
N GLN A 67 6.11 -5.60 -12.06
CA GLN A 67 7.19 -4.78 -11.52
C GLN A 67 6.77 -3.32 -11.32
N ILE A 68 6.12 -2.70 -12.33
CA ILE A 68 5.64 -1.32 -12.24
C ILE A 68 4.60 -1.18 -11.13
N MET A 69 3.66 -2.12 -11.00
CA MET A 69 2.66 -2.12 -9.93
C MET A 69 3.32 -2.25 -8.55
N ASN A 70 4.32 -3.13 -8.42
CA ASN A 70 5.09 -3.23 -7.17
C ASN A 70 5.81 -1.92 -6.83
N HIS A 71 6.46 -1.27 -7.80
CA HIS A 71 7.12 0.02 -7.59
C HIS A 71 6.14 1.14 -7.25
N ALA A 72 4.99 1.20 -7.92
CA ALA A 72 3.94 2.18 -7.63
C ALA A 72 3.43 2.03 -6.20
N VAL A 73 3.11 0.81 -5.77
CA VAL A 73 2.67 0.52 -4.39
C VAL A 73 3.79 0.86 -3.40
N SER A 74 5.04 0.49 -3.70
CA SER A 74 6.20 0.79 -2.85
C SER A 74 6.40 2.30 -2.67
N TYR A 75 6.30 3.06 -3.75
CA TYR A 75 6.43 4.52 -3.75
C TYR A 75 5.32 5.19 -2.94
N VAL A 76 4.06 4.74 -3.10
CA VAL A 76 2.94 5.23 -2.30
C VAL A 76 3.17 4.94 -0.80
N LEU A 77 3.63 3.75 -0.43
CA LEU A 77 3.92 3.42 0.97
C LEU A 77 5.02 4.32 1.54
N VAL A 78 6.15 4.47 0.85
CA VAL A 78 7.22 5.36 1.32
C VAL A 78 6.69 6.79 1.48
N THR A 79 5.88 7.27 0.55
CA THR A 79 5.29 8.62 0.60
C THR A 79 4.34 8.77 1.79
N ILE A 80 3.42 7.84 2.01
CA ILE A 80 2.52 7.84 3.18
C ILE A 80 3.34 7.79 4.47
N GLY A 81 4.34 6.93 4.54
CA GLY A 81 5.18 6.82 5.73
C GLY A 81 5.92 8.12 6.04
N VAL A 82 6.44 8.81 5.02
CA VAL A 82 7.05 10.14 5.18
C VAL A 82 6.01 11.18 5.61
N LEU A 83 4.81 11.16 5.04
CA LEU A 83 3.72 12.05 5.46
C LEU A 83 3.37 11.83 6.93
N ASP A 84 3.25 10.59 7.38
CA ASP A 84 2.98 10.26 8.79
C ASP A 84 4.11 10.78 9.71
N LEU A 85 5.37 10.55 9.35
CA LEU A 85 6.51 11.08 10.12
C LEU A 85 6.52 12.61 10.18
N LEU A 86 5.97 13.27 9.16
CA LEU A 86 5.83 14.72 9.07
C LEU A 86 4.45 15.23 9.52
N ALA A 87 3.64 14.40 10.19
CA ALA A 87 2.28 14.75 10.62
C ALA A 87 2.19 16.09 11.38
N GLY A 88 3.19 16.41 12.21
CA GLY A 88 3.26 17.69 12.92
C GLY A 88 3.35 18.93 12.02
N ARG A 89 3.70 18.78 10.73
CA ARG A 89 3.84 19.87 9.76
C ARG A 89 2.59 20.14 8.95
N TRP A 90 1.71 19.15 8.78
CA TRP A 90 0.55 19.29 7.88
C TRP A 90 -0.78 19.01 8.55
N LEU A 91 -0.83 18.38 9.73
CA LEU A 91 -2.10 18.07 10.37
C LEU A 91 -2.97 19.31 10.59
N ALA A 92 -2.39 20.47 10.89
CA ALA A 92 -3.16 21.72 11.06
C ALA A 92 -3.65 22.35 9.74
N ALA A 93 -3.28 21.80 8.58
CA ALA A 93 -3.67 22.34 7.29
C ALA A 93 -5.13 21.98 6.95
N TRP A 94 -5.78 22.82 6.15
CA TRP A 94 -7.18 22.65 5.73
C TRP A 94 -7.44 21.31 5.02
N PHE A 95 -6.42 20.75 4.37
CA PHE A 95 -6.55 19.50 3.62
C PHE A 95 -6.39 18.24 4.48
N ALA A 96 -5.99 18.37 5.75
CA ALA A 96 -5.62 17.24 6.59
C ALA A 96 -6.71 16.16 6.73
N PRO A 97 -8.01 16.49 6.91
CA PRO A 97 -9.06 15.47 7.00
C PRO A 97 -9.16 14.63 5.72
N TYR A 98 -9.06 15.26 4.53
CA TYR A 98 -9.12 14.55 3.26
C TYR A 98 -7.91 13.63 3.07
N LEU A 99 -6.72 14.09 3.47
CA LEU A 99 -5.51 13.28 3.38
C LEU A 99 -5.56 12.08 4.35
N LEU A 100 -6.08 12.26 5.57
CA LEU A 100 -6.29 11.17 6.52
C LEU A 100 -7.28 10.12 6.00
N VAL A 101 -8.39 10.56 5.40
CA VAL A 101 -9.38 9.65 4.78
C VAL A 101 -8.75 8.92 3.58
N TRP A 102 -7.98 9.62 2.76
CA TRP A 102 -7.24 8.99 1.66
C TRP A 102 -6.34 7.88 2.21
N ILE A 103 -5.47 8.21 3.17
CA ILE A 103 -4.50 7.26 3.75
C ILE A 103 -5.22 6.06 4.34
N ALA A 104 -6.31 6.29 5.07
CA ALA A 104 -7.14 5.21 5.59
C ALA A 104 -7.73 4.33 4.48
N GLY A 105 -8.27 4.93 3.43
CA GLY A 105 -8.83 4.22 2.28
C GLY A 105 -7.82 3.28 1.64
N TRP A 106 -6.57 3.71 1.49
CA TRP A 106 -5.50 2.87 0.98
C TRP A 106 -5.14 1.70 1.89
N TRP A 107 -5.07 1.94 3.20
CA TRP A 107 -4.85 0.86 4.16
C TRP A 107 -5.99 -0.17 4.17
N PHE A 108 -7.25 0.28 4.04
CA PHE A 108 -8.38 -0.64 3.92
C PHE A 108 -8.37 -1.42 2.60
N LEU A 109 -8.04 -0.76 1.48
CA LEU A 109 -7.86 -1.45 0.21
C LEU A 109 -6.81 -2.55 0.35
N ARG A 110 -5.66 -2.24 0.96
CA ARG A 110 -4.62 -3.24 1.24
C ARG A 110 -5.09 -4.36 2.15
N ALA A 111 -5.82 -4.05 3.22
CA ALA A 111 -6.37 -5.06 4.12
C ALA A 111 -7.34 -6.01 3.39
N ALA A 112 -8.21 -5.47 2.54
CA ALA A 112 -9.14 -6.23 1.72
C ALA A 112 -8.41 -7.11 0.70
N THR A 113 -7.43 -6.58 -0.02
CA THR A 113 -6.61 -7.35 -0.96
C THR A 113 -5.83 -8.46 -0.26
N GLN A 114 -5.26 -8.19 0.92
CA GLN A 114 -4.54 -9.22 1.70
C GLN A 114 -5.47 -10.37 2.10
N ARG A 115 -6.71 -10.07 2.51
CA ARG A 115 -7.73 -11.09 2.83
C ARG A 115 -8.16 -11.88 1.59
N HIS A 116 -8.19 -11.24 0.43
CA HIS A 116 -8.54 -11.88 -0.82
C HIS A 116 -7.42 -12.81 -1.34
N MET A 117 -6.15 -12.45 -1.16
CA MET A 117 -5.00 -13.23 -1.62
C MET A 117 -4.80 -14.55 -0.87
N GLY A 118 -5.29 -14.68 0.36
CA GLY A 118 -5.10 -15.91 1.13
C GLY A 118 -5.77 -15.91 2.50
N SER A 119 -5.88 -17.12 3.06
CA SER A 119 -6.49 -17.38 4.37
C SER A 119 -5.50 -17.89 5.42
N ARG A 120 -4.18 -17.87 5.11
CA ARG A 120 -3.15 -18.28 6.08
C ARG A 120 -3.22 -17.35 7.30
N VAL A 121 -2.80 -17.85 8.45
CA VAL A 121 -2.79 -17.06 9.70
C VAL A 121 -1.99 -15.77 9.51
N GLY A 122 -0.83 -15.85 8.85
CA GLY A 122 -0.02 -14.67 8.51
C GLY A 122 -0.78 -13.63 7.67
N ASP A 123 -1.48 -14.05 6.61
CA ASP A 123 -2.24 -13.14 5.75
C ASP A 123 -3.35 -12.42 6.53
N ARG A 124 -4.01 -13.12 7.47
CA ARG A 124 -5.04 -12.54 8.34
C ARG A 124 -4.45 -11.53 9.31
N LEU A 125 -3.32 -11.84 9.94
CA LEU A 125 -2.64 -10.91 10.85
C LEU A 125 -2.20 -9.64 10.14
N VAL A 126 -1.62 -9.77 8.94
CA VAL A 126 -1.23 -8.62 8.12
C VAL A 126 -2.44 -7.77 7.75
N ALA A 127 -3.55 -8.40 7.34
CA ALA A 127 -4.78 -7.68 7.02
C ALA A 127 -5.35 -6.92 8.22
N VAL A 128 -5.36 -7.52 9.41
CA VAL A 128 -5.79 -6.86 10.65
C VAL A 128 -4.87 -5.68 10.98
N GLY A 129 -3.56 -5.85 10.84
CA GLY A 129 -2.60 -4.75 11.02
C GLY A 129 -2.86 -3.59 10.07
N PHE A 130 -3.08 -3.87 8.78
CA PHE A 130 -3.43 -2.84 7.80
C PHE A 130 -4.75 -2.15 8.14
N ALA A 131 -5.77 -2.90 8.51
CA ALA A 131 -7.04 -2.32 8.94
C ALA A 131 -6.88 -1.44 10.19
N ALA A 132 -6.05 -1.86 11.16
CA ALA A 132 -5.78 -1.07 12.37
C ALA A 132 -5.10 0.27 12.05
N ILE A 133 -4.15 0.30 11.10
CA ILE A 133 -3.54 1.55 10.64
C ILE A 133 -4.60 2.44 9.97
N GLY A 134 -5.45 1.88 9.11
CA GLY A 134 -6.54 2.64 8.49
C GLY A 134 -7.50 3.24 9.52
N MET A 135 -7.88 2.45 10.53
CA MET A 135 -8.73 2.91 11.63
C MET A 135 -8.06 3.97 12.50
N PHE A 136 -6.75 3.89 12.73
CA PHE A 136 -6.00 4.92 13.44
C PHE A 136 -6.11 6.27 12.74
N HIS A 137 -5.93 6.31 11.42
CA HIS A 137 -6.01 7.56 10.64
C HIS A 137 -7.42 8.18 10.68
N LEU A 138 -8.47 7.37 10.50
CA LEU A 138 -9.84 7.85 10.61
C LEU A 138 -10.18 8.30 12.03
N GLY A 139 -9.83 7.49 13.02
CA GLY A 139 -10.10 7.77 14.42
C GLY A 139 -9.39 9.05 14.89
N PHE A 140 -8.13 9.24 14.50
CA PHE A 140 -7.42 10.48 14.78
C PHE A 140 -8.09 11.68 14.10
N GLY A 141 -8.46 11.56 12.82
CA GLY A 141 -9.17 12.60 12.08
C GLY A 141 -10.47 13.00 12.76
N ALA A 142 -11.31 12.03 13.13
CA ALA A 142 -12.60 12.27 13.79
C ALA A 142 -12.47 12.88 15.19
N LEU A 143 -11.40 12.57 15.92
CA LEU A 143 -11.14 13.14 17.25
C LEU A 143 -10.53 14.54 17.20
N ALA A 144 -9.78 14.84 16.14
CA ALA A 144 -9.07 16.12 15.99
C ALA A 144 -9.85 17.17 15.17
N TRP A 145 -10.79 16.75 14.32
CA TRP A 145 -11.68 17.60 13.52
C TRP A 145 -13.15 17.20 13.73
N PRO A 146 -13.91 17.95 14.55
CA PRO A 146 -15.36 17.79 14.67
C PRO A 146 -16.14 18.34 13.47
#